data_AF-A0A383F688-F1
#
_entry.id   AF-A0A383F688-F1
#
_cell.length_a   1.000
_cell.length_b   1.000
_cell.length_c   1.000
_cell.angle_alpha   90.00
_cell.angle_beta   90.00
_cell.angle_gamma   90.00
#
_symmetry.space_group_name_H-M   'P 1'
#
loop_
_entity.id
_entity.type
_entity.pdbx_description
1 polymer ?
#
loop_
_entity_poly.entity_id
_entity_poly.type
_entity_poly.pdbx_seq_one_letter_code
_entity_poly.pdbx_strand_id
1 'polypeptide(L)' 'MKPDSKKLSQQQERDLDIEIDFLEGVVERDRNYVEALQLLGDNYTRRGRYREGLSVDRRLVRLCPSDPLVYYNLAC' A
#
# COMPACT_ATOMS: atom_id res chain seq x y z
N MET A 1 -2.30 -13.45 18.54
CA MET A 1 -0.90 -13.66 18.14
C MET A 1 -0.49 -12.46 17.31
N LYS A 2 0.49 -11.66 17.77
CA LYS A 2 1.07 -10.61 16.91
C LYS A 2 1.87 -11.34 15.82
N PRO A 3 1.73 -11.02 14.53
CA PRO A 3 2.58 -11.62 13.53
C PRO A 3 4.03 -11.25 13.85
N ASP A 4 4.87 -12.25 14.04
CA ASP A 4 6.31 -12.07 14.16
C ASP A 4 6.77 -11.29 12.92
N SER A 5 7.19 -10.03 13.11
CA SER A 5 7.77 -9.21 12.05
C SER A 5 9.14 -9.78 11.69
N LYS A 6 9.14 -10.88 10.94
CA LYS A 6 10.33 -11.46 10.35
C LYS A 6 10.87 -10.41 9.36
N LYS A 7 12.06 -9.89 9.62
CA LYS A 7 12.72 -8.97 8.69
C LYS A 7 12.76 -9.62 7.30
N LEU A 8 12.39 -8.84 6.28
CA LEU A 8 12.51 -9.25 4.89
C LEU A 8 13.96 -9.59 4.58
N SER A 9 14.19 -10.63 3.79
CA SER A 9 15.48 -10.86 3.16
C SER A 9 15.73 -9.80 2.08
N GLN A 10 17.00 -9.58 1.72
CA GLN A 10 17.35 -8.61 0.67
C GLN A 10 16.68 -8.91 -0.68
N GLN A 11 16.42 -10.20 -0.99
CA GLN A 11 15.69 -10.55 -2.21
C GLN A 11 14.24 -10.10 -2.13
N GLN A 12 13.56 -10.37 -1.00
CA GLN A 12 12.18 -9.95 -0.80
C GLN A 12 12.03 -8.42 -0.78
N GLU A 13 13.02 -7.72 -0.24
CA GLU A 13 13.08 -6.26 -0.31
C GLU A 13 13.15 -5.76 -1.76
N ARG A 14 14.04 -6.34 -2.58
CA ARG A 14 14.15 -5.99 -4.01
C ARG A 14 12.88 -6.32 -4.79
N ASP A 15 12.29 -7.49 -4.56
CA ASP A 15 11.07 -7.90 -5.25
C ASP A 15 9.92 -6.94 -4.89
N LEU A 16 9.86 -6.52 -3.63
CA LEU A 16 8.87 -5.55 -3.15
C LEU A 16 9.11 -4.16 -3.76
N ASP A 17 10.36 -3.71 -3.87
CA ASP A 17 10.70 -2.44 -4.52
C ASP A 17 10.29 -2.45 -6.02
N ILE A 18 10.52 -3.56 -6.74
CA ILE A 18 10.06 -3.71 -8.13
C ILE A 18 8.54 -3.65 -8.24
N GLU A 19 7.82 -4.32 -7.33
CA GLU A 19 6.36 -4.33 -7.33
C GLU A 19 5.79 -2.94 -7.04
N ILE A 20 6.41 -2.20 -6.12
CA ILE A 20 6.06 -0.82 -5.82
C ILE A 20 6.26 0.07 -7.06
N ASP A 21 7.42 0.02 -7.70
CA ASP A 21 7.71 0.83 -8.90
C ASP A 21 6.70 0.56 -10.03
N PHE A 22 6.33 -0.72 -10.22
CA PHE A 22 5.31 -1.11 -11.18
C PHE A 22 3.94 -0.49 -10.85
N LEU A 23 3.50 -0.62 -9.58
CA LEU A 23 2.21 -0.10 -9.12
C LEU A 23 2.16 1.44 -9.14
N GLU A 24 3.26 2.12 -8.81
CA GLU A 24 3.39 3.57 -8.97
C GLU A 24 3.11 3.97 -10.43
N GLY A 25 3.72 3.30 -11.40
CA GLY A 25 3.47 3.54 -12.83
C GLY A 25 2.02 3.22 -13.28
N VAL A 26 1.38 2.22 -12.68
CA VAL A 26 -0.05 1.93 -12.91
C VAL A 26 -0.93 3.09 -12.40
N VAL A 27 -0.68 3.55 -11.17
CA VAL A 27 -1.44 4.64 -10.52
C VAL A 27 -1.18 6.00 -11.18
N GLU A 28 -0.01 6.20 -11.78
CA GLU A 28 0.27 7.39 -12.59
C GLU A 28 -0.62 7.46 -13.83
N ARG A 29 -0.85 6.31 -14.49
CA ARG A 29 -1.71 6.21 -15.68
C ARG A 29 -3.19 6.27 -15.33
N ASP A 30 -3.62 5.52 -14.32
CA ASP A 30 -4.96 5.61 -13.77
C ASP A 30 -4.92 5.95 -12.28
N ARG A 31 -5.14 7.23 -12.05
CA ARG A 31 -5.14 7.84 -10.73
C ARG A 31 -6.21 7.24 -9.81
N ASN A 32 -7.31 6.72 -10.32
CA ASN A 32 -8.41 6.27 -9.47
C ASN A 32 -8.54 4.74 -9.46
N TYR A 33 -7.53 4.01 -9.92
CA TYR A 33 -7.54 2.56 -9.89
C TYR A 33 -7.41 2.04 -8.44
N VAL A 34 -8.56 1.73 -7.84
CA VAL A 34 -8.69 1.40 -6.41
C VAL A 34 -7.86 0.18 -6.02
N GLU A 35 -7.89 -0.88 -6.81
CA GLU A 35 -7.18 -2.13 -6.54
C GLU A 35 -5.67 -1.92 -6.56
N ALA A 36 -5.16 -1.13 -7.51
CA ALA A 36 -3.73 -0.79 -7.57
C ALA A 36 -3.32 0.07 -6.37
N LEU A 37 -4.17 1.00 -5.93
CA LEU A 37 -3.94 1.79 -4.73
C LEU A 37 -3.92 0.92 -3.47
N GLN A 38 -4.81 -0.06 -3.33
CA GLN A 38 -4.80 -1.00 -2.19
C GLN A 38 -3.48 -1.78 -2.12
N LEU A 39 -3.07 -2.40 -3.23
CA LEU A 39 -1.80 -3.14 -3.30
C LEU A 39 -0.59 -2.24 -3.01
N LEU A 40 -0.61 -1.01 -3.51
CA LEU A 40 0.47 -0.05 -3.30
C LEU A 40 0.59 0.36 -1.83
N GLY A 41 -0.54 0.61 -1.15
CA GLY A 41 -0.56 0.92 0.29
C GLY A 41 -0.01 -0.23 1.15
N ASP A 42 -0.43 -1.46 0.86
CA ASP A 42 0.05 -2.66 1.54
C ASP A 42 1.56 -2.85 1.33
N ASN A 43 2.04 -2.70 0.09
CA ASN A 43 3.45 -2.86 -0.24
C ASN A 43 4.32 -1.77 0.38
N TYR A 44 3.86 -0.52 0.42
CA TYR A 44 4.54 0.54 1.19
C TYR A 44 4.66 0.19 2.67
N THR A 45 3.58 -0.29 3.28
CA THR A 45 3.58 -0.68 4.70
C THR A 45 4.57 -1.83 4.96
N ARG A 46 4.57 -2.86 4.11
CA ARG A 46 5.51 -3.98 4.17
C ARG A 46 6.96 -3.54 3.98
N ARG A 47 7.21 -2.51 3.17
CA ARG A 47 8.54 -1.94 2.94
C ARG A 47 8.99 -0.95 4.03
N GLY A 48 8.10 -0.58 4.95
CA GLY A 48 8.35 0.43 5.98
C GLY A 48 8.19 1.88 5.51
N ARG A 49 7.65 2.08 4.29
CA ARG A 49 7.34 3.39 3.68
C ARG A 49 5.99 3.93 4.17
N TYR A 50 5.84 4.06 5.49
CA TYR A 50 4.53 4.35 6.12
C TYR A 50 3.91 5.69 5.71
N ARG A 51 4.73 6.69 5.38
CA ARG A 51 4.22 8.00 4.96
C ARG A 51 3.54 7.92 3.61
N GLU A 52 4.12 7.18 2.68
CA GLU A 52 3.55 6.92 1.38
C GLU A 52 2.28 6.05 1.48
N GLY A 53 2.31 5.00 2.32
CA GLY A 53 1.13 4.19 2.65
C GLY A 53 -0.04 5.05 3.14
N LEU A 54 0.19 5.91 4.14
CA LEU A 54 -0.83 6.81 4.68
C LEU A 54 -1.41 7.78 3.63
N SER A 55 -0.59 8.24 2.67
CA SER A 55 -1.05 9.08 1.57
C SER A 55 -2.03 8.33 0.67
N VAL A 56 -1.75 7.06 0.39
CA VAL A 56 -2.59 6.16 -0.39
C VAL A 56 -3.90 5.86 0.36
N ASP A 57 -3.85 5.53 1.65
CA ASP A 57 -5.06 5.25 2.44
C ASP A 57 -6.02 6.44 2.50
N ARG A 58 -5.48 7.66 2.70
CA ARG A 58 -6.27 8.89 2.63
C ARG A 58 -6.96 9.08 1.28
N ARG A 59 -6.33 8.62 0.20
CA ARG A 59 -6.91 8.67 -1.15
C ARG A 59 -8.01 7.63 -1.31
N LEU A 60 -7.78 6.41 -0.83
CA LEU A 60 -8.77 5.33 -0.84
C LEU A 60 -10.05 5.73 -0.08
N VAL A 61 -9.93 6.39 1.08
CA VAL A 61 -11.10 6.95 1.80
C VAL A 61 -11.90 7.96 0.99
N ARG A 62 -11.23 8.78 0.16
CA ARG A 62 -11.93 9.73 -0.72
C ARG A 62 -12.61 9.04 -1.91
N LEU A 63 -12.05 7.94 -2.41
CA LEU A 63 -12.58 7.21 -3.56
C LEU A 63 -13.71 6.24 -3.17
N CYS A 64 -13.57 5.59 -2.02
CA CYS A 64 -14.46 4.54 -1.53
C CYS A 64 -14.99 4.88 -0.12
N PRO A 65 -15.67 6.03 0.08
CA PRO A 65 -16.06 6.48 1.42
C PRO A 65 -17.05 5.55 2.12
N SER A 66 -17.77 4.71 1.37
CA SER A 66 -18.71 3.71 1.88
C SER A 66 -18.10 2.34 2.15
N ASP A 67 -16.83 2.11 1.78
CA ASP A 67 -16.14 0.86 2.04
C ASP A 67 -15.54 0.89 3.45
N PRO A 68 -15.97 0.05 4.40
CA PRO A 68 -15.40 0.03 5.74
C PRO A 68 -13.92 -0.38 5.75
N LEU A 69 -13.44 -1.14 4.75
CA LEU A 69 -12.07 -1.64 4.70
C LEU A 69 -11.05 -0.51 4.55
N VAL A 70 -11.38 0.57 3.83
CA VAL A 70 -10.45 1.70 3.64
C VAL A 70 -10.20 2.48 4.94
N TYR A 71 -11.06 2.34 5.95
CA TYR A 71 -10.87 2.95 7.27
C TYR A 71 -10.05 2.06 8.21
N TYR A 72 -9.99 0.74 7.97
CA TYR A 72 -9.15 -0.16 8.75
C TYR A 72 -7.67 0.21 8.59
N ASN A 73 -7.24 0.49 7.35
CA ASN A 73 -5.85 0.82 7.03
C ASN A 73 -5.38 2.14 7.67
N LEU A 74 -6.29 3.11 7.92
CA LEU A 74 -5.96 4.37 8.61
C LEU A 74 -5.77 4.23 10.13
N ALA A 75 -6.20 3.12 10.72
CA ALA A 75 -6.20 2.91 12.16
C ALA A 75 -4.91 2.25 12.68
N CYS A 76 -3.96 1.91 11.80
CA CYS A 76 -2.68 1.27 12.11
C CYS A 76 -1.51 2.26 12.07
#